data_AF-A0A223S780-F1
#
_entry.id   AF-A0A223S780-F1
#
_cell.length_a   1.000
_cell.length_b   1.000
_cell.length_c   1.000
_cell.angle_alpha   90.00
_cell.angle_beta   90.00
_cell.angle_gamma   90.00
#
_symmetry.space_group_name_H-M   'P 1'
#
loop_
_entity.id
_entity.type
_entity.pdbx_description
1 polymer ?
#
loop_
_entity_poly.entity_id
_entity_poly.type
_entity_poly.pdbx_seq_one_letter_code
_entity_poly.pdbx_strand_id
1 'polypeptide(L)'
;MRFSTNNFHDTWHILSDLRGARFIARLLWGLSYQRRPNTIVCIDPRFLDTNPFDAEPSDAIVFAPTPTSPFGAKAARDLDSRMPTGVGDGTVRWHTPGLDRFIDHTRHDVQGAWDAWTAKETGLHRHGDDLTITRRKGLLVFAAAPEILRTWALCAQRMSFAYFPMDYEYLDAWRTTHRGETGELQVFAEYRRMVSTARIARREVLSSSDAPSDPEHQRPAIWAHGDLVKRRSLRPRLGADLTRTRPR
;
A
#
# COMPACT_ATOMS: atom_id res chain seq x y z
N MET A 1 -5.85 10.28 3.34
CA MET A 1 -5.22 9.27 2.45
C MET A 1 -5.67 7.91 2.95
N ARG A 2 -5.75 6.91 2.08
CA ARG A 2 -6.26 5.58 2.44
C ARG A 2 -5.39 4.54 1.78
N PHE A 3 -5.23 3.41 2.44
CA PHE A 3 -4.40 2.29 2.00
C PHE A 3 -5.18 1.00 2.15
N SER A 4 -4.73 -0.06 1.50
CA SER A 4 -5.19 -1.42 1.77
C SER A 4 -4.03 -2.37 1.58
N THR A 5 -4.17 -3.60 2.05
CA THR A 5 -3.19 -4.66 1.87
C THR A 5 -3.86 -5.91 1.32
N ASN A 6 -3.08 -6.72 0.62
CA ASN A 6 -3.44 -8.09 0.24
C ASN A 6 -2.17 -8.94 0.12
N ASN A 7 -2.36 -10.26 -0.01
CA ASN A 7 -1.33 -11.18 -0.46
C ASN A 7 -1.76 -11.79 -1.78
N PHE A 8 -0.90 -11.73 -2.78
CA PHE A 8 -1.16 -12.31 -4.10
C PHE A 8 0.17 -12.74 -4.73
N HIS A 9 0.21 -13.92 -5.34
CA HIS A 9 1.45 -14.54 -5.84
C HIS A 9 2.61 -14.48 -4.82
N ASP A 10 2.32 -14.89 -3.58
CA ASP A 10 3.27 -14.91 -2.46
C ASP A 10 3.90 -13.55 -2.12
N THR A 11 3.31 -12.46 -2.61
CA THR A 11 3.77 -11.08 -2.42
C THR A 11 2.76 -10.29 -1.60
N TRP A 12 3.24 -9.62 -0.55
CA TRP A 12 2.42 -8.69 0.24
C TRP A 12 2.41 -7.31 -0.40
N HIS A 13 1.22 -6.82 -0.74
CA HIS A 13 1.10 -5.50 -1.35
C HIS A 13 0.58 -4.47 -0.35
N ILE A 14 1.11 -3.26 -0.46
CA ILE A 14 0.44 -2.03 -0.03
C ILE A 14 -0.20 -1.42 -1.27
N LEU A 15 -1.50 -1.11 -1.20
CA LEU A 15 -2.28 -0.60 -2.33
C LEU A 15 -2.82 0.79 -1.99
N SER A 16 -2.73 1.74 -2.93
CA SER A 16 -3.18 3.13 -2.72
C SER A 16 -3.43 3.89 -4.05
N ASP A 17 -3.74 5.19 -3.96
CA ASP A 17 -3.51 6.15 -5.04
C ASP A 17 -2.10 6.78 -4.97
N LEU A 18 -1.72 7.60 -5.98
CA LEU A 18 -0.44 8.32 -6.00
C LEU A 18 -0.21 9.21 -4.78
N ARG A 19 -1.27 9.80 -4.20
CA ARG A 19 -1.12 10.65 -3.02
C ARG A 19 -0.67 9.83 -1.82
N GLY A 20 -1.19 8.62 -1.65
CA GLY A 20 -0.73 7.72 -0.59
C GLY A 20 0.69 7.19 -0.83
N ALA A 21 1.10 6.93 -2.09
CA ALA A 21 2.50 6.60 -2.36
C ALA A 21 3.47 7.75 -1.99
N ARG A 22 3.11 9.01 -2.30
CA ARG A 22 3.91 10.18 -1.87
C ARG A 22 3.93 10.37 -0.36
N PHE A 23 2.88 9.95 0.32
CA PHE A 23 2.86 9.96 1.78
C PHE A 23 3.76 8.91 2.38
N ILE A 24 3.70 7.66 1.88
CA ILE A 24 4.62 6.59 2.25
C ILE A 24 6.07 7.02 1.99
N ALA A 25 6.35 7.64 0.84
CA ALA A 25 7.68 8.17 0.53
C ALA A 25 8.20 9.11 1.63
N ARG A 26 7.38 10.06 2.09
CA ARG A 26 7.76 10.98 3.17
C ARG A 26 7.95 10.27 4.52
N LEU A 27 7.09 9.30 4.84
CA LEU A 27 7.22 8.50 6.05
C LEU A 27 8.54 7.72 6.06
N LEU A 28 8.81 6.96 5.00
CA LEU A 28 10.02 6.16 4.84
C LEU A 28 11.28 7.04 4.84
N TRP A 29 11.25 8.16 4.12
CA TRP A 29 12.37 9.10 4.08
C TRP A 29 12.71 9.64 5.46
N GLY A 30 11.73 10.18 6.20
CA GLY A 30 11.98 10.68 7.55
C GLY A 30 12.41 9.57 8.51
N LEU A 31 11.83 8.38 8.40
CA LEU A 31 12.14 7.23 9.24
C LEU A 31 13.58 6.76 9.04
N SER A 32 14.11 6.87 7.83
CA SER A 32 15.50 6.55 7.52
C SER A 32 16.54 7.44 8.22
N TYR A 33 16.14 8.61 8.73
CA TYR A 33 17.03 9.48 9.53
C TYR A 33 16.75 9.39 11.03
N GLN A 34 15.75 8.60 11.44
CA GLN A 34 15.45 8.40 12.85
C GLN A 34 16.57 7.63 13.53
N ARG A 35 17.08 8.20 14.63
CA ARG A 35 18.12 7.57 15.46
C ARG A 35 17.63 7.11 16.82
N ARG A 36 16.41 7.50 17.22
CA ARG A 36 15.80 7.06 18.47
C ARG A 36 15.45 5.58 18.37
N PRO A 37 15.98 4.73 19.26
CA PRO A 37 15.61 3.32 19.32
C PRO A 37 14.11 3.12 19.50
N ASN A 38 13.60 1.97 19.07
CA ASN A 38 12.20 1.55 19.24
C ASN A 38 11.18 2.54 18.65
N THR A 39 11.58 3.31 17.63
CA THR A 39 10.68 4.18 16.87
C THR A 39 10.23 3.47 15.59
N ILE A 40 8.92 3.38 15.39
CA ILE A 40 8.30 2.83 14.19
C ILE A 40 7.29 3.82 13.62
N VAL A 41 6.84 3.57 12.39
CA VAL A 41 5.64 4.19 11.83
C VAL A 41 4.59 3.11 11.64
N CYS A 42 3.38 3.36 12.12
CA CYS A 42 2.23 2.46 11.95
C CYS A 42 1.10 3.19 11.23
N ILE A 43 0.61 2.59 10.14
CA ILE A 43 -0.65 2.97 9.49
C ILE A 43 -1.71 2.03 10.05
N ASP A 44 -2.43 2.52 11.06
CA ASP A 44 -3.45 1.75 11.76
C ASP A 44 -4.74 1.55 10.93
N PRO A 45 -5.65 0.64 11.34
CA PRO A 45 -6.86 0.30 10.59
C PRO A 45 -7.77 1.48 10.21
N ARG A 46 -7.73 2.61 10.92
CA ARG A 46 -8.53 3.81 10.58
C ARG A 46 -8.06 4.50 9.33
N PHE A 47 -6.88 4.18 8.83
CA PHE A 47 -6.37 4.66 7.54
C PHE A 47 -6.49 3.60 6.46
N LEU A 48 -7.07 2.44 6.78
CA LEU A 48 -7.22 1.33 5.85
C LEU A 48 -8.63 1.23 5.28
N ASP A 49 -8.69 0.97 3.98
CA ASP A 49 -9.84 0.46 3.26
C ASP A 49 -9.74 -1.07 3.18
N THR A 50 -10.82 -1.74 2.77
CA THR A 50 -10.78 -3.14 2.39
C THR A 50 -9.99 -3.32 1.09
N ASN A 51 -9.45 -4.51 0.86
CA ASN A 51 -8.78 -4.89 -0.38
C ASN A 51 -9.63 -4.48 -1.63
N PRO A 52 -9.08 -3.72 -2.60
CA PRO A 52 -9.80 -3.25 -3.78
C PRO A 52 -10.20 -4.34 -4.78
N PHE A 53 -9.85 -5.60 -4.52
CA PHE A 53 -10.16 -6.74 -5.39
C PHE A 53 -11.35 -7.59 -4.89
N ASP A 54 -11.35 -7.97 -3.62
CA ASP A 54 -12.33 -8.89 -3.02
C ASP A 54 -12.99 -8.35 -1.74
N ALA A 55 -12.63 -7.13 -1.35
CA ALA A 55 -13.03 -6.45 -0.12
C ALA A 55 -12.74 -7.23 1.18
N GLU A 56 -11.70 -8.06 1.21
CA GLU A 56 -11.16 -8.56 2.47
C GLU A 56 -10.61 -7.44 3.36
N PRO A 57 -10.66 -7.59 4.69
CA PRO A 57 -10.02 -6.67 5.62
C PRO A 57 -8.52 -6.56 5.36
N SER A 58 -7.99 -5.34 5.44
CA SER A 58 -6.55 -5.10 5.34
C SER A 58 -5.87 -5.16 6.71
N ASP A 59 -4.61 -5.58 6.70
CA ASP A 59 -3.73 -5.63 7.86
C ASP A 59 -3.09 -4.25 8.11
N ALA A 60 -2.85 -3.89 9.37
CA ALA A 60 -2.16 -2.66 9.71
C ALA A 60 -0.73 -2.68 9.16
N ILE A 61 -0.25 -1.56 8.62
CA ILE A 61 1.08 -1.50 7.98
C ILE A 61 2.07 -0.91 8.97
N VAL A 62 3.19 -1.59 9.19
CA VAL A 62 4.27 -1.15 10.08
C VAL A 62 5.55 -0.99 9.29
N PHE A 63 6.19 0.18 9.40
CA PHE A 63 7.54 0.42 8.91
C PHE A 63 8.51 0.53 10.09
N ALA A 64 9.60 -0.23 10.04
CA ALA A 64 10.59 -0.30 11.12
C ALA A 64 12.02 -0.15 10.58
N PRO A 65 12.81 0.83 11.04
CA PRO A 65 14.21 0.94 10.68
C PRO A 65 15.04 -0.09 11.46
N THR A 66 15.71 -1.01 10.78
CA THR A 66 16.66 -1.95 11.40
C THR A 66 18.10 -1.43 11.26
N PRO A 67 19.00 -1.65 12.23
CA PRO A 67 18.81 -2.35 13.49
C PRO A 67 18.27 -1.47 14.64
N THR A 68 18.02 -0.18 14.42
CA THR A 68 17.65 0.77 15.49
C THR A 68 16.31 0.46 16.17
N SER A 69 15.37 -0.15 15.45
CA SER A 69 14.05 -0.54 15.92
C SER A 69 13.69 -1.95 15.45
N PRO A 70 14.33 -3.01 15.98
CA PRO A 70 14.02 -4.37 15.59
C PRO A 70 12.56 -4.72 15.90
N PHE A 71 11.81 -5.20 14.92
CA PHE A 71 10.38 -5.47 15.06
C PHE A 71 10.09 -6.97 15.04
N GLY A 72 10.25 -7.61 16.20
CA GLY A 72 10.01 -9.05 16.38
C GLY A 72 8.60 -9.41 16.84
N ALA A 73 8.34 -10.71 17.05
CA ALA A 73 7.04 -11.22 17.49
C ALA A 73 6.54 -10.61 18.81
N LYS A 74 7.44 -10.26 19.73
CA LYS A 74 7.07 -9.56 20.98
C LYS A 74 6.55 -8.15 20.69
N ALA A 75 7.29 -7.36 19.91
CA ALA A 75 6.88 -6.02 19.52
C ALA A 75 5.53 -6.02 18.77
N ALA A 76 5.30 -7.02 17.91
CA ALA A 76 4.02 -7.19 17.23
C ALA A 76 2.85 -7.41 18.20
N ARG A 77 3.00 -8.33 19.19
CA ARG A 77 1.98 -8.56 20.22
C ARG A 77 1.75 -7.32 21.10
N ASP A 78 2.84 -6.66 21.46
CA ASP A 78 2.84 -5.47 22.30
C ASP A 78 2.17 -4.27 21.61
N LEU A 79 2.27 -4.17 20.28
CA LEU A 79 1.57 -3.17 19.48
C LEU A 79 0.10 -3.55 19.26
N ASP A 80 -0.19 -4.80 18.92
CA ASP A 80 -1.56 -5.30 18.71
C ASP A 80 -2.44 -5.08 19.96
N SER A 81 -1.91 -5.45 21.14
CA SER A 81 -2.60 -5.24 22.43
C SER A 81 -2.81 -3.78 22.83
N ARG A 82 -2.06 -2.84 22.23
CA ARG A 82 -2.07 -1.41 22.56
C ARG A 82 -2.26 -0.55 21.32
N MET A 83 -2.94 -1.08 20.31
CA MET A 83 -3.10 -0.38 19.04
C MET A 83 -3.72 1.00 19.29
N PRO A 84 -3.08 2.10 18.87
CA PRO A 84 -3.54 3.44 19.19
C PRO A 84 -4.73 3.83 18.31
N THR A 85 -5.90 3.23 18.57
CA THR A 85 -7.14 3.43 17.80
C THR A 85 -7.93 4.68 18.24
N GLY A 86 -7.53 5.32 19.34
CA GLY A 86 -8.13 6.56 19.89
C GLY A 86 -7.45 7.85 19.42
N VAL A 87 -7.85 8.98 20.01
CA VAL A 87 -7.18 10.27 19.79
C VAL A 87 -5.74 10.14 20.27
N GLY A 88 -4.76 10.39 19.38
CA GLY A 88 -3.35 10.24 19.72
C GLY A 88 -2.87 11.26 20.76
N ASP A 89 -1.71 10.99 21.36
CA ASP A 89 -1.08 11.86 22.38
C ASP A 89 -0.65 13.24 21.84
N GLY A 90 -0.77 13.45 20.53
CA GLY A 90 -0.49 14.71 19.86
C GLY A 90 -0.17 14.52 18.38
N THR A 91 0.22 15.61 17.75
CA THR A 91 0.68 15.63 16.36
C THR A 91 2.18 15.84 16.32
N VAL A 92 2.91 14.99 15.59
CA VAL A 92 4.33 15.17 15.36
C VAL A 92 4.58 15.94 14.07
N ARG A 93 5.57 16.85 14.08
CA ARG A 93 6.09 17.43 12.84
C ARG A 93 7.08 16.46 12.22
N TRP A 94 6.70 15.89 11.08
CA TRP A 94 7.56 14.95 10.36
C TRP A 94 8.47 15.70 9.39
N HIS A 95 9.78 15.64 9.61
CA HIS A 95 10.77 16.31 8.77
C HIS A 95 11.28 15.36 7.69
N THR A 96 11.29 15.81 6.44
CA THR A 96 11.80 15.05 5.28
C THR A 96 12.93 15.82 4.57
N PRO A 97 14.04 16.09 5.26
CA PRO A 97 15.09 16.97 4.74
C PRO A 97 15.69 16.39 3.46
N GLY A 98 15.79 17.21 2.42
CA GLY A 98 16.45 16.84 1.17
C GLY A 98 15.64 15.95 0.22
N LEU A 99 14.45 15.47 0.60
CA LEU A 99 13.61 14.64 -0.29
C LEU A 99 13.20 15.43 -1.55
N ASP A 100 12.62 16.63 -1.37
CA ASP A 100 12.18 17.46 -2.49
C ASP A 100 13.35 17.85 -3.41
N ARG A 101 14.50 18.21 -2.82
CA ARG A 101 15.72 18.52 -3.57
C ARG A 101 16.20 17.32 -4.38
N PHE A 102 16.20 16.12 -3.80
CA PHE A 102 16.64 14.91 -4.50
C PHE A 102 15.73 14.61 -5.70
N ILE A 103 14.40 14.75 -5.54
CA ILE A 103 13.43 14.58 -6.62
C ILE A 103 13.73 15.55 -7.76
N ASP A 104 13.92 16.84 -7.46
CA ASP A 104 14.16 17.84 -8.49
C ASP A 104 15.46 17.56 -9.27
N HIS A 105 16.52 17.09 -8.60
CA HIS A 105 17.76 16.70 -9.28
C HIS A 105 17.54 15.50 -10.21
N THR A 106 16.81 14.47 -9.76
CA THR A 106 16.52 13.27 -10.58
C THR A 106 15.58 13.53 -11.75
N ARG A 107 14.76 14.59 -11.72
CA ARG A 107 13.89 14.98 -12.85
C ARG A 107 14.66 15.64 -13.99
N HIS A 108 15.81 16.25 -13.70
CA HIS A 108 16.64 16.95 -14.69
C HIS A 108 17.78 16.09 -15.24
N ASP A 109 18.21 15.06 -14.50
CA ASP A 109 19.21 14.06 -14.92
C ASP A 109 18.61 12.65 -14.83
N VAL A 110 17.73 12.32 -15.78
CA VAL A 110 16.74 11.24 -15.65
C VAL A 110 17.37 9.84 -15.71
N GLN A 111 18.55 9.71 -16.32
CA GLN A 111 19.14 8.39 -16.58
C GLN A 111 20.45 8.17 -15.81
N GLY A 112 21.41 9.10 -15.85
CA GLY A 112 22.73 8.89 -15.25
C GLY A 112 22.71 8.79 -13.72
N ALA A 113 22.02 9.71 -13.05
CA ALA A 113 21.86 9.69 -11.60
C ALA A 113 21.08 8.46 -11.11
N TRP A 114 20.10 8.00 -11.90
CA TRP A 114 19.29 6.83 -11.55
C TRP A 114 20.04 5.52 -11.77
N ASP A 115 20.75 5.38 -12.88
CA ASP A 115 21.56 4.19 -13.15
C ASP A 115 22.67 4.03 -12.09
N ALA A 116 23.33 5.15 -11.71
CA ALA A 116 24.31 5.16 -10.63
C ALA A 116 23.68 4.78 -9.28
N TRP A 117 22.47 5.28 -9.00
CA TRP A 117 21.73 4.94 -7.79
C TRP A 117 21.30 3.47 -7.78
N THR A 118 20.81 2.93 -8.90
CA THR A 118 20.37 1.53 -9.05
C THR A 118 21.55 0.56 -8.93
N ALA A 119 22.71 0.93 -9.47
CA ALA A 119 23.95 0.18 -9.31
C ALA A 119 24.39 0.11 -7.83
N LYS A 120 24.25 1.22 -7.09
CA LYS A 120 24.49 1.26 -5.63
C LYS A 120 23.46 0.46 -4.86
N GLU A 121 22.18 0.56 -5.22
CA GLU A 121 21.07 -0.17 -4.62
C GLU A 121 21.29 -1.69 -4.74
N THR A 122 21.69 -2.18 -5.90
CA THR A 122 22.01 -3.59 -6.12
C THR A 122 23.10 -4.11 -5.16
N GLY A 123 23.92 -3.23 -4.58
CA GLY A 123 24.86 -3.56 -3.51
C GLY A 123 24.22 -3.65 -2.12
N LEU A 124 23.22 -2.82 -1.83
CA LEU A 124 22.54 -2.73 -0.53
C LEU A 124 21.66 -3.96 -0.24
N HIS A 125 21.04 -4.54 -1.26
CA HIS A 125 20.12 -5.68 -1.10
C HIS A 125 20.81 -7.05 -1.10
N ARG A 126 22.15 -7.09 -1.14
CA ARG A 126 22.91 -8.37 -1.18
C ARG A 126 22.95 -9.11 0.15
N HIS A 127 22.74 -8.39 1.25
CA HIS A 127 22.72 -8.98 2.58
C HIS A 127 21.27 -9.13 3.00
N GLY A 128 20.73 -10.35 2.88
CA GLY A 128 19.32 -10.66 3.19
C GLY A 128 18.90 -10.35 4.64
N ASP A 129 19.83 -10.01 5.53
CA ASP A 129 19.56 -9.57 6.90
C ASP A 129 19.19 -8.08 7.00
N ASP A 130 19.39 -7.31 5.94
CA ASP A 130 19.18 -5.85 5.93
C ASP A 130 17.72 -5.46 5.66
N LEU A 131 16.84 -6.42 5.31
CA LEU A 131 15.41 -6.21 5.16
C LEU A 131 14.58 -7.43 5.55
N THR A 132 13.32 -7.21 5.93
CA THR A 132 12.35 -8.27 6.18
C THR A 132 10.95 -7.75 5.90
N ILE A 133 10.18 -8.51 5.12
CA ILE A 133 8.75 -8.30 4.93
C ILE A 133 8.04 -9.50 5.54
N THR A 134 7.11 -9.24 6.45
CA THR A 134 6.45 -10.34 7.17
C THR A 134 5.07 -9.95 7.70
N ARG A 135 4.12 -10.88 7.60
CA ARG A 135 2.85 -10.76 8.33
C ARG A 135 2.93 -11.35 9.74
N ARG A 136 2.57 -10.57 10.76
CA ARG A 136 2.54 -10.99 12.17
C ARG A 136 1.33 -10.42 12.90
N LYS A 137 0.44 -11.28 13.38
CA LYS A 137 -0.72 -10.88 14.21
C LYS A 137 -1.57 -9.75 13.58
N GLY A 138 -1.89 -9.86 12.28
CA GLY A 138 -2.67 -8.83 11.59
C GLY A 138 -1.91 -7.52 11.31
N LEU A 139 -0.57 -7.54 11.51
CA LEU A 139 0.34 -6.47 11.12
C LEU A 139 1.18 -6.94 9.93
N LEU A 140 1.19 -6.15 8.86
CA LEU A 140 2.12 -6.31 7.77
C LEU A 140 3.35 -5.42 8.04
N VAL A 141 4.49 -6.05 8.27
CA VAL A 141 5.72 -5.38 8.72
C VAL A 141 6.72 -5.30 7.57
N PHE A 142 7.15 -4.08 7.27
CA PHE A 142 8.25 -3.76 6.38
C PHE A 142 9.40 -3.20 7.21
N ALA A 143 10.40 -4.03 7.47
CA ALA A 143 11.59 -3.67 8.23
C ALA A 143 12.80 -3.60 7.31
N ALA A 144 13.60 -2.54 7.38
CA ALA A 144 14.83 -2.47 6.60
C ALA A 144 15.84 -1.46 7.15
N ALA A 145 17.09 -1.61 6.70
CA ALA A 145 18.17 -0.65 6.94
C ALA A 145 17.78 0.76 6.45
N PRO A 146 18.24 1.83 7.12
CA PRO A 146 17.98 3.22 6.71
C PRO A 146 18.21 3.50 5.23
N GLU A 147 19.27 2.93 4.65
CA GLU A 147 19.62 3.07 3.24
C GLU A 147 18.53 2.52 2.33
N ILE A 148 17.99 1.35 2.68
CA ILE A 148 16.91 0.68 1.95
C ILE A 148 15.58 1.42 2.13
N LEU A 149 15.30 1.96 3.32
CA LEU A 149 14.12 2.81 3.53
C LEU A 149 14.18 4.09 2.67
N ARG A 150 15.36 4.71 2.51
CA ARG A 150 15.54 5.82 1.55
C ARG A 150 15.27 5.37 0.14
N THR A 151 15.68 4.17 -0.20
CA THR A 151 15.45 3.61 -1.52
C THR A 151 13.96 3.45 -1.81
N TRP A 152 13.24 2.74 -0.94
CA TRP A 152 11.79 2.59 -1.06
C TRP A 152 11.06 3.93 -1.09
N ALA A 153 11.54 4.91 -0.33
CA ALA A 153 10.98 6.26 -0.37
C ALA A 153 11.08 6.89 -1.77
N LEU A 154 12.22 6.73 -2.44
CA LEU A 154 12.44 7.25 -3.78
C LEU A 154 11.60 6.51 -4.82
N CYS A 155 11.52 5.18 -4.76
CA CYS A 155 10.65 4.39 -5.65
C CYS A 155 9.18 4.83 -5.50
N ALA A 156 8.66 4.86 -4.26
CA ALA A 156 7.31 5.33 -3.95
C ALA A 156 7.05 6.77 -4.41
N GLN A 157 8.07 7.63 -4.40
CA GLN A 157 8.01 9.02 -4.84
C GLN A 157 8.09 9.19 -6.37
N ARG A 158 8.52 8.17 -7.10
CA ARG A 158 8.63 8.21 -8.57
C ARG A 158 7.44 7.63 -9.29
N MET A 159 6.69 6.73 -8.65
CA MET A 159 5.51 6.09 -9.26
C MET A 159 4.62 7.09 -10.01
N SER A 160 4.11 6.74 -11.18
CA SER A 160 3.38 7.65 -12.05
C SER A 160 2.38 6.89 -12.92
N PHE A 161 1.34 7.58 -13.39
CA PHE A 161 0.42 7.02 -14.38
C PHE A 161 0.78 7.45 -15.81
N ALA A 162 2.07 7.67 -16.09
CA ALA A 162 2.51 8.18 -17.39
C ALA A 162 2.21 7.18 -18.53
N TYR A 163 2.29 5.88 -18.24
CA TYR A 163 2.14 4.81 -19.24
C TYR A 163 0.90 3.95 -19.00
N PHE A 164 0.55 3.70 -17.74
CA PHE A 164 -0.57 2.85 -17.36
C PHE A 164 -1.40 3.50 -16.25
N PRO A 165 -2.70 3.16 -16.10
CA PRO A 165 -3.55 3.65 -15.01
C PRO A 165 -3.21 3.01 -13.64
N MET A 166 -2.08 2.31 -13.57
CA MET A 166 -1.49 1.75 -12.36
C MET A 166 0.04 1.83 -12.48
N ASP A 167 0.72 1.76 -11.35
CA ASP A 167 2.17 1.64 -11.27
C ASP A 167 2.53 0.83 -10.02
N TYR A 168 3.70 0.21 -10.00
CA TYR A 168 4.12 -0.63 -8.90
C TYR A 168 5.63 -0.63 -8.71
N GLU A 169 6.06 -0.83 -7.47
CA GLU A 169 7.47 -0.90 -7.09
C GLU A 169 7.68 -1.99 -6.03
N TYR A 170 8.61 -2.91 -6.29
CA TYR A 170 9.03 -3.91 -5.32
C TYR A 170 9.78 -3.25 -4.15
N LEU A 171 9.43 -3.65 -2.94
CA LEU A 171 10.03 -3.21 -1.68
C LEU A 171 11.02 -4.23 -1.14
N ASP A 172 11.57 -5.11 -1.97
CA ASP A 172 12.54 -6.14 -1.57
C ASP A 172 13.59 -6.44 -2.65
N ALA A 173 13.75 -5.50 -3.60
CA ALA A 173 14.69 -5.47 -4.71
C ALA A 173 14.56 -6.55 -5.79
N TRP A 174 14.90 -6.11 -7.00
CA TRP A 174 14.61 -6.76 -8.29
C TRP A 174 15.44 -8.01 -8.62
N ARG A 175 16.45 -8.39 -7.83
CA ARG A 175 17.33 -9.52 -8.18
C ARG A 175 17.90 -10.24 -6.97
N THR A 176 17.64 -11.55 -6.98
CA THR A 176 18.38 -12.65 -6.34
C THR A 176 18.08 -12.98 -4.87
N THR A 177 17.40 -14.12 -4.71
CA THR A 177 17.29 -14.97 -3.52
C THR A 177 16.60 -14.34 -2.31
N HIS A 178 15.29 -14.10 -2.43
CA HIS A 178 14.45 -13.81 -1.28
C HIS A 178 14.53 -14.96 -0.26
N ARG A 179 14.89 -14.65 0.99
CA ARG A 179 14.68 -15.52 2.15
C ARG A 179 13.52 -14.96 2.96
N GLY A 180 12.28 -15.18 2.49
CA GLY A 180 11.08 -14.67 3.17
C GLY A 180 9.96 -14.29 2.21
N GLU A 181 8.93 -13.65 2.76
CA GLU A 181 7.85 -13.07 1.98
C GLU A 181 8.36 -11.83 1.24
N THR A 182 7.85 -11.59 0.03
CA THR A 182 8.17 -10.41 -0.77
C THR A 182 7.14 -9.31 -0.50
N GLY A 183 7.43 -8.09 -0.95
CA GLY A 183 6.40 -7.06 -0.87
C GLY A 183 6.57 -5.92 -1.85
N GLU A 184 5.46 -5.25 -2.08
CA GLU A 184 5.31 -4.34 -3.22
C GLU A 184 4.37 -3.18 -2.84
N LEU A 185 4.65 -1.99 -3.37
CA LEU A 185 3.72 -0.87 -3.34
C LEU A 185 3.07 -0.74 -4.71
N GLN A 186 1.75 -0.87 -4.78
CA GLN A 186 0.98 -0.61 -6.00
C GLN A 186 0.12 0.64 -5.85
N VAL A 187 0.06 1.43 -6.91
CA VAL A 187 -0.88 2.54 -7.03
C VAL A 187 -1.84 2.36 -8.18
N PHE A 188 -3.09 2.79 -7.97
CA PHE A 188 -4.14 2.75 -8.99
C PHE A 188 -4.78 4.12 -9.15
N ALA A 189 -4.98 4.56 -10.40
CA ALA A 189 -5.65 5.82 -10.70
C ALA A 189 -7.09 5.84 -10.17
N GLU A 190 -7.76 4.68 -10.23
CA GLU A 190 -9.14 4.50 -9.79
C GLU A 190 -9.25 3.83 -8.41
N TYR A 191 -8.21 3.87 -7.57
CA TYR A 191 -8.12 3.14 -6.29
C TYR A 191 -9.44 3.13 -5.48
N ARG A 192 -10.02 4.31 -5.21
CA ARG A 192 -11.25 4.43 -4.40
C ARG A 192 -12.46 3.79 -5.08
N ARG A 193 -12.53 3.88 -6.40
CA ARG A 193 -13.61 3.26 -7.18
C ARG A 193 -13.45 1.74 -7.15
N MET A 194 -12.23 1.22 -7.22
CA MET A 194 -11.96 -0.21 -7.07
C MET A 194 -12.40 -0.71 -5.68
N VAL A 195 -12.02 -0.02 -4.59
CA VAL A 195 -12.49 -0.31 -3.22
C VAL A 195 -14.01 -0.34 -3.15
N SER A 196 -14.70 0.69 -3.66
CA SER A 196 -16.16 0.74 -3.66
C SER A 196 -16.78 -0.41 -4.45
N THR A 197 -16.19 -0.74 -5.60
CA THR A 197 -16.65 -1.82 -6.48
C THR A 197 -16.54 -3.17 -5.77
N ALA A 198 -15.38 -3.46 -5.17
CA ALA A 198 -15.14 -4.71 -4.45
C ALA A 198 -16.09 -4.86 -3.26
N ARG A 199 -16.37 -3.79 -2.51
CA ARG A 199 -17.34 -3.82 -1.39
C ARG A 199 -18.76 -4.14 -1.84
N ILE A 200 -19.20 -3.55 -2.97
CA ILE A 200 -20.50 -3.86 -3.56
C ILE A 200 -20.52 -5.31 -4.04
N ALA A 201 -19.47 -5.74 -4.76
CA ALA A 201 -19.38 -7.08 -5.28
C ALA A 201 -19.40 -8.13 -4.17
N ARG A 202 -18.61 -7.94 -3.10
CA ARG A 202 -18.60 -8.81 -1.93
C ARG A 202 -19.99 -8.91 -1.30
N ARG A 203 -20.66 -7.79 -1.06
CA ARG A 203 -22.00 -7.79 -0.48
C ARG A 203 -22.99 -8.56 -1.37
N GLU A 204 -22.98 -8.32 -2.68
CA GLU A 204 -23.89 -8.99 -3.61
C GLU A 204 -23.63 -10.50 -3.68
N VAL A 205 -22.37 -10.91 -3.84
CA VAL A 205 -21.98 -12.34 -3.90
C VAL A 205 -22.34 -13.06 -2.61
N LEU A 206 -22.01 -12.49 -1.44
CA LEU A 206 -22.27 -13.12 -0.15
C LEU A 206 -23.75 -13.09 0.25
N SER A 207 -24.58 -12.26 -0.39
CA SER A 207 -26.04 -12.25 -0.20
C SER A 207 -26.78 -13.24 -1.10
N SER A 208 -26.10 -13.87 -2.06
CA SER A 208 -26.67 -14.87 -2.95
C SER A 208 -26.95 -16.18 -2.21
N SER A 209 -28.01 -16.89 -2.59
CA SER A 209 -28.29 -18.25 -2.09
C SER A 209 -27.16 -19.24 -2.43
N ASP A 210 -26.45 -18.97 -3.52
CA ASP A 210 -25.40 -19.84 -4.07
C ASP A 210 -24.00 -19.34 -3.70
N ALA A 211 -23.89 -18.51 -2.66
CA ALA A 211 -22.62 -17.95 -2.22
C ALA A 211 -21.65 -19.08 -1.79
N PRO A 212 -20.41 -19.12 -2.34
CA PRO A 212 -19.41 -20.06 -1.87
C PRO A 212 -19.14 -19.85 -0.37
N SER A 213 -19.05 -20.92 0.42
CA SER A 213 -18.72 -20.82 1.84
C SER A 213 -17.22 -20.70 2.11
N ASP A 214 -16.39 -21.18 1.19
CA ASP A 214 -14.93 -21.19 1.29
C ASP A 214 -14.33 -19.86 0.78
N PRO A 215 -13.55 -19.13 1.60
CA PRO A 215 -12.85 -17.90 1.19
C PRO A 215 -12.06 -18.02 -0.11
N GLU A 216 -11.38 -19.15 -0.36
CA GLU A 216 -10.58 -19.34 -1.58
C GLU A 216 -11.44 -19.36 -2.85
N HIS A 217 -12.71 -19.78 -2.72
CA HIS A 217 -13.69 -19.71 -3.81
C HIS A 217 -14.48 -18.39 -3.82
N GLN A 218 -14.61 -17.71 -2.67
CA GLN A 218 -15.24 -16.40 -2.59
C GLN A 218 -14.42 -15.32 -3.30
N ARG A 219 -13.09 -15.27 -3.09
CA ARG A 219 -12.26 -14.18 -3.66
C ARG A 219 -12.34 -14.11 -5.19
N PRO A 220 -12.17 -15.22 -5.95
CA PRO A 220 -12.30 -15.18 -7.41
C PRO A 220 -13.73 -14.82 -7.86
N ALA A 221 -14.76 -15.31 -7.16
CA ALA A 221 -16.15 -14.99 -7.47
C ALA A 221 -16.46 -13.49 -7.28
N ILE A 222 -15.98 -12.90 -6.18
CA ILE A 222 -16.14 -11.47 -5.89
C ILE A 222 -15.38 -10.64 -6.92
N TRP A 223 -14.14 -11.00 -7.22
CA TRP A 223 -13.35 -10.32 -8.24
C TRP A 223 -14.10 -10.30 -9.58
N ALA A 224 -14.52 -11.48 -10.05
CA ALA A 224 -15.23 -11.62 -11.33
C ALA A 224 -16.55 -10.81 -11.35
N HIS A 225 -17.29 -10.81 -10.25
CA HIS A 225 -18.52 -10.04 -10.12
C HIS A 225 -18.26 -8.51 -10.11
N GLY A 226 -17.08 -8.08 -9.68
CA GLY A 226 -16.64 -6.69 -9.73
C GLY A 226 -16.76 -6.08 -11.13
N ASP A 227 -16.51 -6.83 -12.20
CA ASP A 227 -16.63 -6.33 -13.57
C ASP A 227 -18.08 -6.08 -14.00
N LEU A 228 -19.03 -6.82 -13.42
CA LEU A 228 -20.46 -6.54 -13.60
C LEU A 228 -20.87 -5.25 -12.85
N VAL A 229 -20.32 -5.02 -11.66
CA VAL A 229 -20.56 -3.79 -10.88
C VAL A 229 -19.99 -2.56 -11.62
N LYS A 230 -18.76 -2.66 -12.16
CA LYS A 230 -18.14 -1.58 -12.94
C LYS A 230 -18.99 -1.20 -14.16
N ARG A 231 -19.45 -2.18 -14.94
CA ARG A 231 -20.29 -1.98 -16.13
C ARG A 231 -21.63 -1.29 -15.81
N ARG A 232 -22.27 -1.66 -14.70
CA ARG A 232 -23.52 -1.01 -14.24
C ARG A 232 -23.31 0.46 -13.91
N SER A 233 -22.17 0.79 -13.28
CA SER A 233 -21.84 2.16 -12.85
C SER A 233 -21.48 3.11 -14.00
N LEU A 234 -21.14 2.58 -15.18
CA LEU A 234 -20.80 3.36 -16.38
C LEU A 234 -22.00 3.69 -17.26
N ARG A 235 -23.18 3.10 -17.02
CA ARG A 235 -24.38 3.47 -17.78
C ARG A 235 -24.86 4.87 -17.35
N PRO A 236 -25.03 5.83 -18.29
CA PRO A 236 -25.67 7.10 -17.97
C PRO A 236 -27.06 6.83 -17.38
N ARG A 237 -27.50 7.67 -16.44
CA ARG A 237 -28.92 7.76 -16.04
C ARG A 237 -29.75 8.34 -17.19
N LEU A 238 -29.83 7.63 -18.31
CA LEU A 238 -30.80 7.90 -19.38
C LEU A 238 -32.13 7.33 -18.91
N GLY A 239 -32.98 8.16 -18.29
CA GLY A 239 -34.33 7.74 -17.89
C GLY A 239 -35.03 8.55 -16.82
N ALA A 240 -34.50 9.70 -16.38
CA ALA A 240 -35.15 10.53 -15.37
C ALA A 240 -35.47 11.94 -15.87
N ASP A 241 -36.09 12.09 -17.05
CA ASP A 241 -36.91 13.27 -17.35
C ASP A 241 -37.81 13.12 -18.59
N LEU A 242 -38.82 12.24 -18.54
CA LEU A 242 -39.93 12.26 -19.50
C LEU A 242 -41.21 11.76 -18.82
N THR A 243 -41.78 12.55 -17.91
CA THR A 243 -43.23 12.53 -17.58
C THR A 243 -43.57 13.69 -16.65
N ARG A 244 -43.62 14.90 -17.21
CA ARG A 244 -44.39 16.01 -16.63
C ARG A 244 -45.20 16.70 -17.72
N THR A 245 -46.12 15.97 -18.32
CA THR A 245 -47.27 16.56 -19.00
C THR A 245 -48.22 17.11 -17.95
N ARG A 246 -48.34 18.43 -17.85
CA ARG A 246 -49.45 19.09 -17.13
C ARG A 246 -50.70 19.05 -18.03
N PRO A 247 -51.88 18.67 -17.51
CA PRO A 247 -53.13 18.93 -18.20
C PRO A 247 -53.52 20.42 -18.08
N ARG A 248 -54.33 20.85 -19.05
CA ARG A 248 -54.73 22.22 -19.39
C ARG A 248 -55.41 22.97 -18.25
#